data_AF-A0A1E1X3K0-F1
#
_entry.id   AF-A0A1E1X3K0-F1
#
_cell.length_a   1.000
_cell.length_b   1.000
_cell.length_c   1.000
_cell.angle_alpha   90.00
_cell.angle_beta   90.00
_cell.angle_gamma   90.00
#
_symmetry.space_group_name_H-M   'P 1'
#
loop_
_entity.id
_entity.type
_entity.pdbx_description
1 polymer ?
#
loop_
_entity_poly.entity_id
_entity_poly.type
_entity_poly.pdbx_seq_one_letter_code
_entity_poly.pdbx_strand_id
1 'polypeptide(L)'
;REDQQELVAVIRGVHEKLRLDYQTNGDGDQVWRNHCEDVQTRKRYAESMLQLATTVWPYKDRIEWCHQTMREYFFEGGLERSLRRHHRKMGVSCLDSVLEEARQNLVLADGNVRLLDVGSCYNPFSAYSDVDALAIDLTPATEDVMECDFLKLEVVPGNDEKPAENMPRALKSLPKNSFQAVVFCLVLEYLPSCTQRWSFCKKAVSLLRANGLLFIITPDSKHQQRNAAMIASWRK
;
A
#
# COMPACT_ATOMS: atom_id res chain seq x y z
N ARG A 1 27.77 -11.12 -0.65
CA ARG A 1 27.86 -10.07 0.40
C ARG A 1 28.16 -8.71 -0.23
N GLU A 2 29.10 -8.64 -1.19
CA GLU A 2 29.33 -7.45 -2.01
C GLU A 2 28.10 -7.09 -2.86
N ASP A 3 27.51 -8.06 -3.58
CA ASP A 3 26.31 -7.81 -4.40
C ASP A 3 25.13 -7.26 -3.58
N GLN A 4 24.90 -7.78 -2.38
CA GLN A 4 23.88 -7.27 -1.47
C GLN A 4 24.13 -5.80 -1.08
N GLN A 5 25.37 -5.43 -0.79
CA GLN A 5 25.73 -4.07 -0.42
C GLN A 5 25.51 -3.11 -1.58
N GLU A 6 25.79 -3.54 -2.81
CA GLU A 6 25.52 -2.75 -4.01
C GLU A 6 24.02 -2.49 -4.20
N LEU A 7 23.19 -3.53 -4.11
CA LEU A 7 21.72 -3.39 -4.25
C LEU A 7 21.15 -2.44 -3.18
N VAL A 8 21.62 -2.57 -1.94
CA VAL A 8 21.23 -1.66 -0.84
C VAL A 8 21.70 -0.24 -1.11
N ALA A 9 22.90 -0.06 -1.66
CA ALA A 9 23.43 1.26 -2.01
C ALA A 9 22.60 1.95 -3.09
N VAL A 10 22.12 1.21 -4.11
CA VAL A 10 21.21 1.72 -5.14
C VAL A 10 19.93 2.27 -4.51
N ILE A 11 19.24 1.45 -3.71
CA ILE A 11 17.98 1.85 -3.06
C ILE A 11 18.21 3.08 -2.18
N ARG A 12 19.20 3.00 -1.29
CA ARG A 12 19.50 4.10 -0.36
C ARG A 12 19.84 5.39 -1.10
N GLY A 13 20.64 5.32 -2.16
CA GLY A 13 21.01 6.47 -2.97
C GLY A 13 19.82 7.18 -3.61
N VAL A 14 18.83 6.42 -4.11
CA VAL A 14 17.59 7.00 -4.64
C VAL A 14 16.81 7.74 -3.56
N HIS A 15 16.62 7.13 -2.38
CA HIS A 15 15.91 7.81 -1.28
C HIS A 15 16.67 9.05 -0.77
N GLU A 16 18.00 8.97 -0.64
CA GLU A 16 18.84 10.10 -0.23
C GLU A 16 18.74 11.26 -1.21
N LYS A 17 18.83 10.98 -2.51
CA LYS A 17 18.67 11.98 -3.58
C LYS A 17 17.30 12.65 -3.51
N LEU A 18 16.22 11.87 -3.46
CA LEU A 18 14.85 12.42 -3.38
C LEU A 18 14.65 13.34 -2.17
N ARG A 19 15.18 12.95 -1.00
CA ARG A 19 15.12 13.78 0.20
C ARG A 19 15.94 15.05 0.07
N LEU A 20 17.16 14.96 -0.45
CA LEU A 20 18.06 16.10 -0.63
C LEU A 20 17.47 17.11 -1.63
N ASP A 21 16.96 16.62 -2.75
CA ASP A 21 16.32 17.45 -3.77
C ASP A 21 15.14 18.22 -3.16
N TYR A 22 14.26 17.53 -2.41
CA TYR A 22 13.12 18.15 -1.73
C TYR A 22 13.53 19.14 -0.63
N GLN A 23 14.56 18.83 0.16
CA GLN A 23 15.09 19.75 1.17
C GLN A 23 15.67 21.02 0.54
N THR A 24 16.20 20.91 -0.67
CA THR A 24 16.84 22.02 -1.39
C THR A 24 15.81 22.94 -2.05
N ASN A 25 14.79 22.37 -2.71
CA ASN A 25 13.83 23.16 -3.50
C ASN A 25 12.45 23.34 -2.86
N GLY A 26 12.09 22.54 -1.85
CA GLY A 26 10.79 22.56 -1.18
C GLY A 26 9.61 22.11 -2.03
N ASP A 27 9.82 21.75 -3.30
CA ASP A 27 8.77 21.41 -4.27
C ASP A 27 8.73 19.90 -4.51
N GLY A 28 7.88 19.22 -3.74
CA GLY A 28 7.73 17.77 -3.85
C GLY A 28 7.25 17.31 -5.22
N ASP A 29 6.43 18.10 -5.90
CA ASP A 29 5.86 17.75 -7.20
C ASP A 29 6.90 17.84 -8.30
N GLN A 30 7.74 18.88 -8.29
CA GLN A 30 8.87 18.97 -9.21
C GLN A 30 9.86 17.83 -8.99
N VAL A 31 10.22 17.52 -7.74
CA VAL A 31 11.13 16.40 -7.42
C VAL A 31 10.56 15.08 -7.93
N TRP A 32 9.28 14.84 -7.69
CA TRP A 32 8.63 13.61 -8.15
C TRP A 32 8.54 13.52 -9.66
N ARG A 33 8.24 14.63 -10.36
CA ARG A 33 8.24 14.66 -11.84
C ARG A 33 9.61 14.30 -12.40
N ASN A 34 10.67 14.95 -11.92
CA ASN A 34 12.04 14.66 -12.35
C ASN A 34 12.40 13.18 -12.14
N HIS A 35 11.99 12.63 -10.99
CA HIS A 35 12.19 11.21 -10.68
C HIS A 35 11.41 10.27 -11.60
N CYS A 36 10.17 10.62 -11.95
CA CYS A 36 9.37 9.84 -12.91
C CYS A 36 10.00 9.84 -14.31
N GLU A 37 10.65 10.93 -14.72
CA GLU A 37 11.32 11.05 -16.01
C GLU A 37 12.64 10.24 -16.07
N ASP A 38 13.28 10.00 -14.94
CA ASP A 38 14.50 9.18 -14.85
C ASP A 38 14.19 7.66 -14.87
N VAL A 39 13.81 7.18 -16.06
CA VAL A 39 13.45 5.78 -16.31
C VAL A 39 14.59 4.81 -15.94
N GLN A 40 15.85 5.19 -16.19
CA GLN A 40 16.99 4.31 -15.95
C GLN A 40 17.20 4.07 -14.46
N THR A 41 17.22 5.14 -13.65
CA THR A 41 17.33 5.03 -12.20
C THR A 41 16.16 4.25 -11.61
N ARG A 42 14.93 4.51 -12.09
CA ARG A 42 13.73 3.79 -11.63
C ARG A 42 13.78 2.29 -11.92
N LYS A 43 14.19 1.88 -13.11
CA LYS A 43 14.35 0.46 -13.47
C LYS A 43 15.39 -0.22 -12.59
N ARG A 44 16.56 0.40 -12.44
CA ARG A 44 17.63 -0.14 -11.57
C ARG A 44 17.16 -0.28 -10.12
N TYR A 45 16.37 0.68 -9.62
CA TYR A 45 15.76 0.60 -8.29
C TYR A 45 14.80 -0.59 -8.17
N ALA A 46 13.89 -0.76 -9.13
CA ALA A 46 12.90 -1.85 -9.13
C ALA A 46 13.57 -3.23 -9.20
N GLU A 47 14.54 -3.40 -10.10
CA GLU A 47 15.34 -4.64 -10.21
C GLU A 47 16.10 -4.94 -8.91
N SER A 48 16.70 -3.91 -8.29
CA SER A 48 17.41 -4.07 -7.02
C SER A 48 16.48 -4.46 -5.88
N MET A 49 15.28 -3.87 -5.83
CA MET A 49 14.24 -4.21 -4.85
C MET A 49 13.76 -5.65 -5.02
N LEU A 50 13.47 -6.08 -6.24
CA LEU A 50 13.07 -7.46 -6.53
C LEU A 50 14.15 -8.45 -6.09
N GLN A 51 15.41 -8.20 -6.47
CA GLN A 51 16.51 -9.10 -6.14
C GLN A 51 16.71 -9.20 -4.62
N LEU A 52 16.73 -8.08 -3.90
CA LEU A 52 16.82 -8.10 -2.44
C LEU A 52 15.64 -8.82 -1.81
N ALA A 53 14.43 -8.63 -2.35
CA ALA A 53 13.22 -9.20 -1.80
C ALA A 53 13.03 -10.70 -1.99
N THR A 54 13.66 -11.25 -3.01
CA THR A 54 13.56 -12.67 -3.33
C THR A 54 14.78 -13.47 -2.86
N THR A 55 15.93 -12.82 -2.66
CA THR A 55 17.19 -13.54 -2.37
C THR A 55 17.81 -13.25 -0.99
N VAL A 56 17.59 -12.06 -0.43
CA VAL A 56 18.32 -11.60 0.79
C VAL A 56 17.39 -11.41 1.97
N TRP A 57 16.27 -10.73 1.73
CA TRP A 57 15.25 -10.46 2.74
C TRP A 57 14.13 -11.44 2.50
N PRO A 58 13.88 -12.43 3.37
CA PRO A 58 12.63 -13.16 3.30
C PRO A 58 11.51 -12.18 3.67
N TYR A 59 10.92 -11.49 2.69
CA TYR A 59 9.78 -10.57 2.88
C TYR A 59 8.53 -11.26 3.42
N LYS A 60 8.58 -12.60 3.53
CA LYS A 60 7.52 -13.45 4.04
C LYS A 60 6.91 -12.87 5.30
N ASP A 61 7.71 -12.48 6.30
CA ASP A 61 7.15 -12.03 7.59
C ASP A 61 6.16 -10.87 7.49
N ARG A 62 6.41 -9.86 6.64
CA ARG A 62 5.51 -8.69 6.53
C ARG A 62 4.27 -8.99 5.69
N ILE A 63 4.46 -9.68 4.58
CA ILE A 63 3.36 -10.02 3.66
C ILE A 63 2.46 -11.07 4.30
N GLU A 64 3.06 -12.10 4.91
CA GLU A 64 2.38 -13.11 5.72
C GLU A 64 1.66 -12.47 6.90
N TRP A 65 2.27 -11.53 7.62
CA TRP A 65 1.57 -10.80 8.68
C TRP A 65 0.35 -10.03 8.16
N CYS A 66 0.46 -9.37 7.00
CA CYS A 66 -0.70 -8.72 6.37
C CYS A 66 -1.79 -9.74 6.04
N HIS A 67 -1.42 -10.87 5.42
CA HIS A 67 -2.35 -11.96 5.08
C HIS A 67 -3.06 -12.51 6.33
N GLN A 68 -2.31 -12.92 7.34
CA GLN A 68 -2.86 -13.43 8.61
C GLN A 68 -3.77 -12.39 9.28
N THR A 69 -3.37 -11.12 9.30
CA THR A 69 -4.20 -10.06 9.88
C THR A 69 -5.51 -9.88 9.09
N MET A 70 -5.47 -9.96 7.76
CA MET A 70 -6.69 -9.92 6.95
C MET A 70 -7.60 -11.11 7.25
N ARG A 71 -7.04 -12.33 7.35
CA ARG A 71 -7.79 -13.54 7.71
C ARG A 71 -8.50 -13.37 9.04
N GLU A 72 -7.74 -13.00 10.07
CA GLU A 72 -8.24 -12.82 11.42
C GLU A 72 -9.35 -11.76 11.48
N TYR A 73 -9.16 -10.66 10.73
CA TYR A 73 -10.09 -9.54 10.71
C TYR A 73 -11.39 -9.87 9.97
N PHE A 74 -11.30 -10.34 8.72
CA PHE A 74 -12.47 -10.52 7.85
C PHE A 74 -13.21 -11.84 8.11
N PHE A 75 -12.50 -12.91 8.49
CA PHE A 75 -13.08 -14.26 8.56
C PHE A 75 -13.12 -14.88 9.95
N GLU A 76 -12.29 -14.42 10.90
CA GLU A 76 -12.19 -15.02 12.25
C GLU A 76 -12.71 -14.11 13.36
N GLY A 77 -13.72 -13.29 13.04
CA GLY A 77 -14.44 -12.49 14.01
C GLY A 77 -13.77 -11.16 14.41
N GLY A 78 -12.68 -10.77 13.75
CA GLY A 78 -11.92 -9.57 14.12
C GLY A 78 -12.68 -8.27 13.85
N LEU A 79 -13.45 -8.20 12.76
CA LEU A 79 -14.37 -7.10 12.45
C LEU A 79 -15.36 -6.87 13.60
N GLU A 80 -16.04 -7.93 14.06
CA GLU A 80 -17.02 -7.87 15.14
C GLU A 80 -16.38 -7.40 16.43
N ARG A 81 -15.20 -7.97 16.76
CA ARG A 81 -14.44 -7.54 17.93
C ARG A 81 -14.07 -6.06 17.87
N SER A 82 -13.71 -5.55 16.68
CA SER A 82 -13.36 -4.14 16.48
C SER A 82 -14.58 -3.23 16.65
N LEU A 83 -15.71 -3.55 15.99
CA LEU A 83 -16.94 -2.77 16.06
C LEU A 83 -17.55 -2.76 17.47
N ARG A 84 -17.65 -3.93 18.11
CA ARG A 84 -18.11 -4.02 19.51
C ARG A 84 -17.23 -3.21 20.46
N ARG A 85 -15.90 -3.22 20.25
CA ARG A 85 -14.95 -2.40 21.02
C ARG A 85 -15.15 -0.90 20.77
N HIS A 86 -15.38 -0.48 19.53
CA HIS A 86 -15.64 0.92 19.18
C HIS A 86 -16.93 1.44 19.83
N HIS A 87 -18.03 0.71 19.69
CA HIS A 87 -19.32 1.07 20.32
C HIS A 87 -19.22 1.15 21.84
N ARG A 88 -18.56 0.17 22.48
CA ARG A 88 -18.33 0.19 23.93
C ARG A 88 -17.56 1.44 24.38
N LYS A 89 -16.58 1.91 23.61
CA LYS A 89 -15.85 3.16 23.90
C LYS A 89 -16.73 4.41 23.79
N MET A 90 -17.76 4.36 22.95
CA MET A 90 -18.77 5.41 22.83
C MET A 90 -19.90 5.29 23.87
N GLY A 91 -19.82 4.31 24.79
CA GLY A 91 -20.85 4.10 25.82
C GLY A 91 -22.15 3.49 25.29
N VAL A 92 -22.14 2.94 24.07
CA VAL A 92 -23.32 2.34 23.43
C VAL A 92 -23.12 0.84 23.18
N SER A 93 -24.21 0.08 23.16
CA SER A 93 -24.15 -1.32 22.73
C SER A 93 -24.02 -1.40 21.20
N CYS A 94 -23.32 -2.42 20.72
CA CYS A 94 -23.25 -2.72 19.30
C CYS A 94 -24.40 -3.67 18.95
N LEU A 95 -25.37 -3.17 18.19
CA LEU A 95 -26.49 -3.95 17.70
C LEU A 95 -26.01 -4.94 16.63
N ASP A 96 -26.61 -6.12 16.59
CA ASP A 96 -26.23 -7.12 15.58
C ASP A 96 -26.51 -6.63 14.15
N SER A 97 -27.52 -5.76 13.96
CA SER A 97 -27.78 -5.12 12.66
C SER A 97 -26.60 -4.30 12.12
N VAL A 98 -25.80 -3.69 13.01
CA VAL A 98 -24.60 -2.93 12.60
C VAL A 98 -23.51 -3.88 12.10
N LEU A 99 -23.41 -5.07 12.69
CA LEU A 99 -22.44 -6.08 12.27
C LEU A 99 -22.83 -6.67 10.91
N GLU A 100 -24.12 -6.98 10.72
CA GLU A 100 -24.63 -7.47 9.45
C GLU A 100 -24.44 -6.44 8.32
N GLU A 101 -24.75 -5.17 8.58
CA GLU A 101 -24.52 -4.08 7.62
C GLU A 101 -23.02 -3.95 7.28
N ALA A 102 -22.13 -4.03 8.27
CA ALA A 102 -20.69 -3.96 8.04
C ALA A 102 -20.19 -5.11 7.14
N ARG A 103 -20.68 -6.34 7.37
CA ARG A 103 -20.35 -7.51 6.52
C ARG A 103 -20.85 -7.34 5.10
N GLN A 104 -22.09 -6.87 4.93
CA GLN A 104 -22.70 -6.64 3.62
C GLN A 104 -21.92 -5.57 2.84
N ASN A 105 -21.57 -4.46 3.48
CA ASN A 105 -20.82 -3.36 2.85
C ASN A 105 -19.41 -3.77 2.41
N LEU A 106 -18.78 -4.70 3.12
CA LEU A 106 -17.48 -5.24 2.74
C LEU A 106 -17.55 -6.14 1.51
N VAL A 107 -18.72 -6.70 1.15
CA VAL A 107 -18.90 -7.62 0.01
C VAL A 107 -17.78 -8.67 -0.02
N LEU A 108 -17.65 -9.40 1.08
CA LEU A 108 -16.72 -10.52 1.17
C LEU A 108 -17.31 -11.69 0.37
N ALA A 109 -16.88 -11.84 -0.89
CA ALA A 109 -17.30 -12.94 -1.75
C ALA A 109 -16.45 -14.19 -1.45
N ASP A 110 -17.10 -15.33 -1.21
CA ASP A 110 -16.53 -16.70 -1.13
C ASP A 110 -15.19 -16.86 -0.38
N GLY A 111 -14.94 -16.03 0.64
CA GLY A 111 -13.73 -16.14 1.46
C GLY A 111 -12.50 -15.43 0.89
N ASN A 112 -12.64 -14.66 -0.20
CA ASN A 112 -11.54 -13.92 -0.81
C ASN A 112 -11.55 -12.44 -0.41
N VAL A 113 -10.36 -11.87 -0.26
CA VAL A 113 -10.16 -10.44 0.01
C VAL A 113 -9.64 -9.75 -1.24
N ARG A 114 -10.37 -8.74 -1.74
CA ARG A 114 -9.87 -7.87 -2.81
C ARG A 114 -8.91 -6.84 -2.20
N LEU A 115 -7.67 -6.92 -2.63
CA LEU A 115 -6.55 -6.16 -2.07
C LEU A 115 -5.93 -5.27 -3.14
N LEU A 116 -5.59 -4.03 -2.79
CA LEU A 116 -4.72 -3.17 -3.58
C LEU A 116 -3.33 -3.11 -2.94
N ASP A 117 -2.31 -3.63 -3.63
CA ASP A 117 -0.92 -3.55 -3.20
C ASP A 117 -0.22 -2.39 -3.90
N VAL A 118 0.05 -1.30 -3.17
CA VAL A 118 0.60 -0.06 -3.74
C VAL A 118 2.10 0.00 -3.52
N GLY A 119 2.86 0.16 -4.61
CA GLY A 119 4.32 0.05 -4.58
C GLY A 119 4.76 -1.40 -4.47
N SER A 120 4.03 -2.31 -5.12
CA SER A 120 4.17 -3.76 -4.97
C SER A 120 5.51 -4.28 -5.47
N CYS A 121 6.09 -3.63 -6.49
CA CYS A 121 7.26 -4.05 -7.26
C CYS A 121 7.09 -5.39 -8.01
N TYR A 122 6.66 -6.46 -7.34
CA TYR A 122 6.64 -7.84 -7.85
C TYR A 122 5.46 -8.73 -7.41
N ASN A 123 4.38 -8.15 -6.86
CA ASN A 123 3.15 -8.87 -6.49
C ASN A 123 3.33 -10.06 -5.52
N PRO A 124 3.85 -9.84 -4.30
CA PRO A 124 4.06 -10.93 -3.34
C PRO A 124 2.76 -11.58 -2.84
N PHE A 125 1.60 -10.89 -2.96
CA PHE A 125 0.31 -11.43 -2.54
C PHE A 125 -0.27 -12.48 -3.49
N SER A 126 0.28 -12.62 -4.72
CA SER A 126 -0.07 -13.70 -5.66
C SER A 126 0.12 -15.12 -5.09
N ALA A 127 0.91 -15.26 -4.02
CA ALA A 127 1.13 -16.52 -3.32
C ALA A 127 -0.10 -17.02 -2.53
N TYR A 128 -1.14 -16.19 -2.32
CA TYR A 128 -2.30 -16.52 -1.50
C TYR A 128 -3.57 -16.62 -2.35
N SER A 129 -4.16 -17.81 -2.44
CA SER A 129 -5.34 -18.07 -3.28
C SER A 129 -6.62 -17.37 -2.80
N ASP A 130 -6.66 -16.95 -1.54
CA ASP A 130 -7.77 -16.24 -0.92
C ASP A 130 -7.58 -14.71 -0.93
N VAL A 131 -6.64 -14.21 -1.73
CA VAL A 131 -6.43 -12.78 -1.98
C VAL A 131 -6.54 -12.50 -3.48
N ASP A 132 -7.53 -11.69 -3.86
CA ASP A 132 -7.64 -11.12 -5.21
C ASP A 132 -6.86 -9.80 -5.24
N ALA A 133 -5.55 -9.91 -5.46
CA ALA A 133 -4.63 -8.77 -5.40
C ALA A 133 -4.53 -8.04 -6.75
N LEU A 134 -4.82 -6.74 -6.73
CA LEU A 134 -4.36 -5.81 -7.76
C LEU A 134 -3.04 -5.18 -7.30
N ALA A 135 -1.94 -5.59 -7.93
CA ALA A 135 -0.62 -5.05 -7.66
C ALA A 135 -0.29 -3.88 -8.60
N ILE A 136 0.14 -2.75 -8.02
CA ILE A 136 0.51 -1.56 -8.78
C ILE A 136 1.87 -1.01 -8.34
N ASP A 137 2.65 -0.49 -9.29
CA ASP A 137 3.93 0.16 -9.01
C ASP A 137 4.23 1.25 -10.05
N LEU A 138 4.99 2.28 -9.67
CA LEU A 138 5.49 3.28 -10.64
C LEU A 138 6.38 2.64 -11.70
N THR A 139 7.13 1.60 -11.34
CA THR A 139 8.03 0.85 -12.21
C THR A 139 7.95 -0.65 -11.86
N PRO A 140 7.01 -1.39 -12.47
CA PRO A 140 6.89 -2.83 -12.28
C PRO A 140 8.19 -3.57 -12.56
N ALA A 141 8.58 -4.50 -11.67
CA ALA A 141 9.69 -5.42 -11.90
C ALA A 141 9.22 -6.73 -12.56
N THR A 142 7.92 -7.03 -12.49
CA THR A 142 7.28 -8.21 -13.09
C THR A 142 6.06 -7.79 -13.92
N GLU A 143 5.63 -8.66 -14.84
CA GLU A 143 4.55 -8.35 -15.80
C GLU A 143 3.15 -8.35 -15.17
N ASP A 144 2.98 -9.02 -14.03
CA ASP A 144 1.71 -9.11 -13.28
C ASP A 144 1.47 -7.92 -12.33
N VAL A 145 2.37 -6.93 -12.35
CA VAL A 145 2.22 -5.65 -11.64
C VAL A 145 1.91 -4.55 -12.66
N MET A 146 0.82 -3.83 -12.46
CA MET A 146 0.44 -2.73 -13.35
C MET A 146 1.27 -1.48 -13.11
N GLU A 147 1.66 -0.79 -14.19
CA GLU A 147 2.34 0.49 -14.06
C GLU A 147 1.36 1.57 -13.59
N CYS A 148 1.66 2.28 -12.51
CA CYS A 148 0.80 3.30 -11.95
C CYS A 148 1.58 4.33 -11.13
N ASP A 149 1.47 5.61 -11.50
CA ASP A 149 1.82 6.70 -10.59
C ASP A 149 0.64 6.94 -9.63
N PHE A 150 0.73 6.37 -8.42
CA PHE A 150 -0.35 6.48 -7.43
C PHE A 150 -0.62 7.92 -6.99
N LEU A 151 0.29 8.90 -7.16
CA LEU A 151 -0.04 10.32 -6.95
C LEU A 151 -1.01 10.84 -8.00
N LYS A 152 -0.87 10.39 -9.25
CA LYS A 152 -1.70 10.82 -10.40
C LYS A 152 -2.93 9.95 -10.65
N LEU A 153 -3.02 8.79 -10.00
CA LEU A 153 -4.19 7.90 -10.12
C LEU A 153 -5.49 8.64 -9.75
N GLU A 154 -6.48 8.64 -10.63
CA GLU A 154 -7.78 9.26 -10.35
C GLU A 154 -8.70 8.27 -9.61
N VAL A 155 -9.36 8.75 -8.55
CA VAL A 155 -10.41 7.97 -7.89
C VAL A 155 -11.75 8.41 -8.44
N VAL A 156 -12.39 7.53 -9.19
CA VAL A 156 -13.63 7.84 -9.91
C VAL A 156 -14.86 7.25 -9.21
N PRO A 157 -16.05 7.82 -9.41
CA PRO A 157 -17.29 7.11 -9.11
C PRO A 157 -17.40 5.87 -9.99
N GLY A 158 -17.75 4.72 -9.43
CA GLY A 158 -17.98 3.52 -10.20
C GLY A 158 -18.47 2.38 -9.33
N ASN A 159 -19.06 1.38 -9.99
CA ASN A 159 -19.42 0.11 -9.37
C ASN A 159 -18.20 -0.82 -9.36
N ASP A 160 -18.22 -1.81 -8.47
CA ASP A 160 -17.21 -2.87 -8.26
C ASP A 160 -17.00 -3.80 -9.45
N GLU A 161 -16.95 -3.28 -10.66
CA GLU A 161 -16.60 -4.10 -11.81
C GLU A 161 -15.13 -4.49 -11.67
N LYS A 162 -14.86 -5.78 -11.88
CA LYS A 162 -13.49 -6.27 -12.00
C LYS A 162 -12.83 -5.50 -13.15
N PRO A 163 -11.53 -5.17 -13.03
CA PRO A 163 -10.84 -4.50 -14.12
C PRO A 163 -11.03 -5.32 -15.39
N ALA A 164 -11.38 -4.66 -16.51
CA ALA A 164 -11.63 -5.35 -17.77
C ALA A 164 -10.39 -6.16 -18.20
N GLU A 165 -10.57 -7.28 -18.91
CA GLU A 165 -9.45 -8.14 -19.36
C GLU A 165 -8.44 -7.39 -20.27
N ASN A 166 -8.83 -6.25 -20.85
CA ASN A 166 -8.01 -5.39 -21.71
C ASN A 166 -7.61 -4.07 -21.02
N MET A 167 -7.20 -4.11 -19.75
CA MET A 167 -6.70 -2.91 -19.09
C MET A 167 -5.41 -2.40 -19.75
N PRO A 168 -5.26 -1.08 -19.94
CA PRO A 168 -4.01 -0.51 -20.41
C PRO A 168 -2.87 -0.87 -19.44
N ARG A 169 -1.67 -1.08 -19.99
CA ARG A 169 -0.45 -1.40 -19.22
C ARG A 169 -0.19 -0.40 -18.07
N ALA A 170 -0.59 0.85 -18.29
CA ALA A 170 -0.53 1.91 -17.29
C ALA A 170 -1.93 2.25 -16.75
N LEU A 171 -2.16 1.98 -15.47
CA LEU A 171 -3.39 2.29 -14.76
C LEU A 171 -3.51 3.80 -14.49
N LYS A 172 -4.66 4.38 -14.80
CA LYS A 172 -4.91 5.83 -14.65
C LYS A 172 -6.03 6.16 -13.68
N SER A 173 -6.97 5.25 -13.46
CA SER A 173 -8.07 5.44 -12.53
C SER A 173 -8.49 4.14 -11.86
N LEU A 174 -9.09 4.28 -10.67
CA LEU A 174 -9.75 3.20 -9.95
C LEU A 174 -11.07 3.70 -9.34
N PRO A 175 -12.10 2.85 -9.22
CA PRO A 175 -13.35 3.25 -8.59
C PRO A 175 -13.17 3.40 -7.07
N LYS A 176 -13.89 4.35 -6.48
CA LYS A 176 -14.01 4.46 -5.02
C LYS A 176 -14.59 3.18 -4.42
N ASN A 177 -14.32 2.93 -3.13
CA ASN A 177 -14.90 1.81 -2.37
C ASN A 177 -14.75 0.42 -3.03
N SER A 178 -13.65 0.17 -3.76
CA SER A 178 -13.48 -1.06 -4.55
C SER A 178 -12.74 -2.18 -3.83
N PHE A 179 -12.02 -1.85 -2.75
CA PHE A 179 -11.12 -2.79 -2.07
C PHE A 179 -11.51 -2.99 -0.61
N GLN A 180 -11.37 -4.22 -0.11
CA GLN A 180 -11.48 -4.48 1.33
C GLN A 180 -10.17 -4.17 2.06
N ALA A 181 -9.02 -4.31 1.38
CA ALA A 181 -7.72 -3.99 1.93
C ALA A 181 -6.86 -3.15 0.97
N VAL A 182 -6.07 -2.24 1.52
CA VAL A 182 -5.01 -1.51 0.80
C VAL A 182 -3.72 -1.66 1.60
N VAL A 183 -2.62 -1.99 0.92
CA VAL A 183 -1.32 -2.19 1.54
C VAL A 183 -0.30 -1.16 1.05
N PHE A 184 0.36 -0.53 2.02
CA PHE A 184 1.56 0.29 1.84
C PHE A 184 2.72 -0.43 2.53
N CYS A 185 3.46 -1.26 1.78
CA CYS A 185 4.66 -1.92 2.32
C CYS A 185 5.91 -1.10 1.95
N LEU A 186 6.40 -0.29 2.89
CA LEU A 186 7.60 0.55 2.75
C LEU A 186 7.54 1.63 1.65
N VAL A 187 6.38 1.83 1.02
CA VAL A 187 6.21 2.77 -0.10
C VAL A 187 6.16 4.23 0.35
N LEU A 188 5.73 4.53 1.58
CA LEU A 188 5.63 5.92 2.05
C LEU A 188 7.01 6.56 2.27
N GLU A 189 8.02 5.74 2.56
CA GLU A 189 9.43 6.14 2.70
C GLU A 189 10.08 6.50 1.36
N TYR A 190 9.48 6.06 0.25
CA TYR A 190 9.89 6.42 -1.09
C TYR A 190 9.52 7.86 -1.45
N LEU A 191 8.42 8.37 -0.88
CA LEU A 191 7.92 9.71 -1.16
C LEU A 191 8.73 10.77 -0.40
N PRO A 192 9.24 11.81 -1.08
CA PRO A 192 10.07 12.82 -0.43
C PRO A 192 9.28 13.75 0.49
N SER A 193 8.03 14.13 0.16
CA SER A 193 7.26 15.12 0.91
C SER A 193 6.16 14.54 1.80
N CYS A 194 5.79 15.24 2.87
CA CYS A 194 4.67 14.87 3.74
C CYS A 194 3.32 14.97 3.01
N THR A 195 3.15 15.99 2.17
CA THR A 195 1.93 16.19 1.37
C THR A 195 1.66 15.02 0.44
N GLN A 196 2.71 14.45 -0.17
CA GLN A 196 2.59 13.27 -1.03
C GLN A 196 2.18 12.03 -0.24
N ARG A 197 2.80 11.79 0.92
CA ARG A 197 2.40 10.68 1.82
C ARG A 197 0.95 10.82 2.28
N TRP A 198 0.54 12.03 2.62
CA TRP A 198 -0.86 12.33 2.96
C TRP A 198 -1.81 12.07 1.78
N SER A 199 -1.41 12.44 0.57
CA SER A 199 -2.17 12.16 -0.66
C SER A 199 -2.38 10.65 -0.86
N PHE A 200 -1.32 9.84 -0.65
CA PHE A 200 -1.42 8.38 -0.65
C PHE A 200 -2.50 7.89 0.33
N CYS A 201 -2.42 8.30 1.59
CA CYS A 201 -3.37 7.89 2.63
C CYS A 201 -4.81 8.28 2.29
N LYS A 202 -5.06 9.53 1.86
CA LYS A 202 -6.41 9.97 1.47
C LYS A 202 -6.97 9.16 0.30
N LYS A 203 -6.13 8.85 -0.68
CA LYS A 203 -6.51 8.08 -1.85
C LYS A 203 -6.83 6.64 -1.48
N ALA A 204 -5.99 5.99 -0.69
CA ALA A 204 -6.25 4.65 -0.16
C ALA A 204 -7.57 4.58 0.62
N VAL A 205 -7.84 5.55 1.50
CA VAL A 205 -9.12 5.61 2.23
C VAL A 205 -10.33 5.73 1.28
N SER A 206 -10.19 6.47 0.18
CA SER A 206 -11.25 6.64 -0.82
C SER A 206 -11.48 5.38 -1.67
N LEU A 207 -10.45 4.55 -1.82
CA LEU A 207 -10.50 3.27 -2.53
C LEU A 207 -10.99 2.12 -1.62
N LEU A 208 -10.89 2.28 -0.30
CA LEU A 208 -11.36 1.31 0.68
C LEU A 208 -12.87 1.33 0.84
N ARG A 209 -13.46 0.14 0.95
CA ARG A 209 -14.81 -0.04 1.45
C ARG A 209 -14.91 0.38 2.91
N ALA A 210 -16.12 0.73 3.34
CA ALA A 210 -16.40 0.95 4.75
C ALA A 210 -16.00 -0.28 5.58
N ASN A 211 -15.32 -0.05 6.70
CA ASN A 211 -14.72 -1.08 7.56
C ASN A 211 -13.58 -1.89 6.93
N GLY A 212 -13.02 -1.46 5.79
CA GLY A 212 -11.82 -2.06 5.21
C GLY A 212 -10.55 -1.76 6.02
N LEU A 213 -9.45 -2.44 5.66
CA LEU A 213 -8.15 -2.30 6.31
C LEU A 213 -7.14 -1.53 5.46
N LEU A 214 -6.52 -0.50 6.04
CA LEU A 214 -5.32 0.12 5.49
C LEU A 214 -4.10 -0.40 6.26
N PHE A 215 -3.23 -1.16 5.60
CA PHE A 215 -1.96 -1.60 6.15
C PHE A 215 -0.88 -0.58 5.79
N ILE A 216 -0.18 -0.09 6.81
CA ILE A 216 0.98 0.77 6.62
C ILE A 216 2.16 0.12 7.33
N ILE A 217 3.09 -0.41 6.56
CA ILE A 217 4.29 -1.05 7.05
C ILE A 217 5.46 -0.11 6.74
N THR A 218 6.13 0.34 7.80
CA THR A 218 7.27 1.25 7.73
C THR A 218 8.48 0.54 8.32
N PRO A 219 9.71 0.88 7.90
CA PRO A 219 10.88 0.33 8.53
C PRO A 219 10.94 0.82 9.99
N ASP A 220 10.96 -0.10 10.96
CA ASP A 220 11.18 0.31 12.34
C ASP A 220 12.65 0.71 12.52
N SER A 221 12.86 1.69 13.37
CA SER A 221 14.21 1.91 13.89
C SER A 221 14.50 0.86 14.97
N LYS A 222 15.78 0.68 15.35
CA LYS A 222 16.14 -0.19 16.49
C LYS A 222 15.48 0.18 17.83
N HIS A 223 14.76 1.31 17.91
CA HIS A 223 14.01 1.75 19.07
C HIS A 223 12.52 1.94 18.73
N GLN A 224 11.67 1.22 19.47
CA GLN A 224 10.22 1.42 19.47
C GLN A 224 9.91 2.92 19.58
N GLN A 225 9.00 3.43 18.73
CA GLN A 225 8.55 4.84 18.70
C GLN A 225 9.51 5.90 18.15
N ARG A 226 10.73 5.59 17.69
CA ARG A 226 11.62 6.63 17.11
C ARG A 226 11.00 7.33 15.89
N ASN A 227 10.23 6.57 15.10
CA ASN A 227 9.55 7.08 13.93
C ASN A 227 8.19 7.73 14.25
N ALA A 228 7.77 7.77 15.53
CA ALA A 228 6.46 8.30 15.91
C ALA A 228 6.30 9.78 15.53
N ALA A 229 7.34 10.60 15.67
CA ALA A 229 7.31 12.01 15.26
C ALA A 229 7.16 12.15 13.73
N MET A 230 7.84 11.29 12.95
CA MET A 230 7.72 11.24 11.50
C MET A 230 6.30 10.81 11.09
N ILE A 231 5.76 9.74 11.68
CA ILE A 231 4.40 9.27 11.40
C ILE A 231 3.37 10.35 11.79
N ALA A 232 3.56 11.03 12.93
CA ALA A 232 2.70 12.12 13.36
C ALA A 232 2.75 13.31 12.40
N SER A 233 3.90 13.58 11.77
CA SER A 233 4.03 14.66 10.79
C SER A 233 3.29 14.39 9.49
N TRP A 234 2.92 13.15 9.18
CA TRP A 234 2.14 12.81 7.97
C TRP A 234 0.68 13.28 8.05
N ARG A 235 0.22 13.70 9.23
CA ARG A 235 -1.13 14.23 9.47
C ARG A 235 -1.20 15.76 9.40
N LYS A 236 -0.05 16.43 9.27
CA LYS A 236 0.07 17.89 9.18
C LYS A 236 0.29 18.29 7.74
#